data_AF-A0A2G4SYJ8-F1
#
_entry.id   AF-A0A2G4SYJ8-F1
#
_cell.length_a   1.000
_cell.length_b   1.000
_cell.length_c   1.000
_cell.angle_alpha   90.00
_cell.angle_beta   90.00
_cell.angle_gamma   90.00
#
_symmetry.space_group_name_H-M   'P 1'
#
loop_
_entity.id
_entity.type
_entity.pdbx_description
1 polymer ?
#
loop_
_entity_poly.entity_id
_entity_poly.type
_entity_poly.pdbx_seq_one_letter_code
_entity_poly.pdbx_strand_id
1 'polypeptide(L)'
;MNHEQVWRELCINAFNNQTEANDFVLFVEGCKTATDNGYAWTTQRPDYQQLLCNIGCSNGAEHTFTLPSETFAQLAQIKREARTEWHRRRQEELKTHLKKTLAEIHPLSDLTQTQRLALIKEFVNAHKTDLGSVPFISGLRGLLKYQLAHKDRLAEWSLSEYILTQNNEEAIEAYVRLLKGILCMQLVYQDEIETNESIVIDIEEHQETLLWRMNPNLSNGAIRDILYSLPSSSVDNTSYRLSDIPRQKEQSVLEWIIQWLTHCLSFLPQIKT
;
A
#
# COMPACT_ATOMS: atom_id res chain seq x y z
N MET A 1 -35.27 -11.31 -13.55
CA MET A 1 -34.06 -10.99 -12.77
C MET A 1 -34.52 -10.49 -11.42
N ASN A 2 -33.96 -10.96 -10.29
CA ASN A 2 -34.41 -10.53 -8.96
C ASN A 2 -34.05 -9.04 -8.75
N HIS A 3 -34.99 -8.22 -8.26
CA HIS A 3 -34.78 -6.78 -8.01
C HIS A 3 -33.54 -6.51 -7.14
N GLU A 4 -33.30 -7.37 -6.16
CA GLU A 4 -32.13 -7.33 -5.28
C GLU A 4 -30.82 -7.55 -6.04
N GLN A 5 -30.81 -8.47 -7.02
CA GLN A 5 -29.64 -8.74 -7.85
C GLN A 5 -29.32 -7.55 -8.76
N VAL A 6 -30.34 -6.95 -9.38
CA VAL A 6 -30.15 -5.75 -10.21
C VAL A 6 -29.56 -4.61 -9.38
N TRP A 7 -30.09 -4.35 -8.19
CA TRP A 7 -29.56 -3.32 -7.32
C TRP A 7 -28.12 -3.60 -6.87
N ARG A 8 -27.81 -4.87 -6.54
CA ARG A 8 -26.46 -5.28 -6.18
C ARG A 8 -25.46 -5.04 -7.32
N GLU A 9 -25.81 -5.39 -8.55
CA GLU A 9 -24.98 -5.15 -9.73
C GLU A 9 -24.75 -3.66 -9.99
N LEU A 10 -25.80 -2.84 -9.90
CA LEU A 10 -25.68 -1.38 -10.01
C LEU A 10 -24.74 -0.81 -8.93
N CYS A 11 -24.83 -1.28 -7.70
CA CYS A 11 -23.92 -0.86 -6.63
C CYS A 11 -22.47 -1.26 -6.92
N ILE A 12 -22.22 -2.50 -7.36
CA ILE A 12 -20.86 -2.97 -7.70
C ILE A 12 -20.28 -2.14 -8.85
N ASN A 13 -21.09 -1.88 -9.89
CA ASN A 13 -20.67 -1.07 -11.03
C ASN A 13 -20.38 0.38 -10.63
N ALA A 14 -21.20 0.95 -9.74
CA ALA A 14 -20.93 2.27 -9.16
C ALA A 14 -19.60 2.30 -8.38
N PHE A 15 -19.32 1.27 -7.57
CA PHE A 15 -18.04 1.16 -6.84
C PHE A 15 -16.84 1.00 -7.78
N ASN A 16 -17.04 0.40 -8.95
CA ASN A 16 -16.05 0.32 -10.03
C ASN A 16 -15.92 1.61 -10.86
N ASN A 17 -16.47 2.73 -10.39
CA ASN A 17 -16.48 4.04 -11.06
C ASN A 17 -17.18 4.05 -12.44
N GLN A 18 -18.13 3.13 -12.68
CA GLN A 18 -18.99 3.25 -13.87
C GLN A 18 -19.95 4.43 -13.69
N THR A 19 -19.74 5.48 -14.48
CA THR A 19 -20.43 6.78 -14.35
C THR A 19 -21.95 6.63 -14.28
N GLU A 20 -22.55 5.90 -15.23
CA GLU A 20 -24.01 5.74 -15.30
C GLU A 20 -24.60 5.05 -14.06
N ALA A 21 -23.93 4.01 -13.57
CA ALA A 21 -24.35 3.28 -12.38
C ALA A 21 -24.19 4.13 -11.11
N ASN A 22 -23.07 4.86 -11.00
CA ASN A 22 -22.80 5.75 -9.89
C ASN A 22 -23.83 6.90 -9.82
N ASP A 23 -24.13 7.53 -10.94
CA ASP A 23 -25.12 8.60 -11.03
C ASP A 23 -26.51 8.11 -10.63
N PHE A 24 -26.89 6.91 -11.09
CA PHE A 24 -28.17 6.31 -10.72
C PHE A 24 -28.26 5.98 -9.22
N VAL A 25 -27.22 5.38 -8.63
CA VAL A 25 -27.18 5.09 -7.19
C VAL A 25 -27.27 6.38 -6.37
N LEU A 26 -26.55 7.43 -6.77
CA LEU A 26 -26.61 8.74 -6.13
C LEU A 26 -28.00 9.37 -6.27
N PHE A 27 -28.65 9.23 -7.42
CA PHE A 27 -30.03 9.68 -7.62
C PHE A 27 -31.00 8.96 -6.67
N VAL A 28 -30.92 7.63 -6.57
CA VAL A 28 -31.79 6.85 -5.68
C VAL A 28 -31.60 7.27 -4.21
N GLU A 29 -30.36 7.56 -3.79
CA GLU A 29 -30.08 7.95 -2.41
C GLU A 29 -30.38 9.43 -2.11
N GLY A 30 -30.11 10.32 -3.06
CA GLY A 30 -30.16 11.77 -2.87
C GLY A 30 -31.47 12.43 -3.27
N CYS A 31 -32.22 11.86 -4.21
CA CYS A 31 -33.43 12.47 -4.78
C CYS A 31 -34.73 11.83 -4.30
N LYS A 32 -34.69 11.05 -3.22
CA LYS A 32 -35.88 10.43 -2.63
C LYS A 32 -36.70 11.42 -1.80
N THR A 33 -38.01 11.36 -1.94
CA THR A 33 -38.98 12.09 -1.10
C THR A 33 -39.68 11.10 -0.19
N ALA A 34 -39.71 11.36 1.12
CA ALA A 34 -40.40 10.50 2.07
C ALA A 34 -41.93 10.58 1.86
N THR A 35 -42.60 9.44 1.96
CA THR A 35 -44.06 9.31 1.95
C THR A 35 -44.52 8.55 3.19
N ASP A 36 -45.82 8.46 3.42
CA ASP A 36 -46.38 7.80 4.62
C ASP A 36 -45.92 6.34 4.78
N ASN A 37 -45.65 5.64 3.67
CA ASN A 37 -45.32 4.21 3.65
C ASN A 37 -43.99 3.89 2.96
N GLY A 38 -43.20 4.90 2.58
CA GLY A 38 -42.03 4.66 1.74
C GLY A 38 -41.32 5.89 1.23
N TYR A 39 -40.79 5.75 0.02
CA TYR A 39 -40.06 6.77 -0.68
C TYR A 39 -40.57 6.90 -2.11
N ALA A 40 -40.52 8.11 -2.64
CA ALA A 40 -40.89 8.45 -4.00
C ALA A 40 -39.75 9.15 -4.75
N TRP A 41 -39.64 8.86 -6.03
CA TRP A 41 -38.73 9.52 -6.97
C TRP A 41 -39.53 10.01 -8.16
N THR A 42 -39.16 11.15 -8.71
CA THR A 42 -39.79 11.70 -9.92
C THR A 42 -38.72 11.93 -10.97
N THR A 43 -38.90 11.36 -12.16
CA THR A 43 -37.91 11.48 -13.24
C THR A 43 -38.53 11.32 -14.62
N GLN A 44 -38.18 12.22 -15.53
CA GLN A 44 -38.59 12.15 -16.95
C GLN A 44 -37.60 11.33 -17.80
N ARG A 45 -36.47 10.92 -17.22
CA ARG A 45 -35.40 10.18 -17.91
C ARG A 45 -35.80 8.71 -18.13
N PRO A 46 -36.00 8.24 -19.37
CA PRO A 46 -36.49 6.88 -19.64
C PRO A 46 -35.60 5.76 -19.09
N ASP A 47 -34.27 5.97 -19.11
CA ASP A 47 -33.27 5.07 -18.54
C ASP A 47 -33.46 4.91 -17.03
N TYR A 48 -33.70 6.00 -16.31
CA TYR A 48 -33.93 5.96 -14.86
C TYR A 48 -35.28 5.34 -14.52
N GLN A 49 -36.31 5.59 -15.33
CA GLN A 49 -37.63 4.95 -15.17
C GLN A 49 -37.51 3.43 -15.25
N GLN A 50 -36.78 2.93 -16.26
CA GLN A 50 -36.55 1.50 -16.42
C GLN A 50 -35.76 0.91 -15.24
N LEU A 51 -34.69 1.59 -14.80
CA LEU A 51 -33.89 1.13 -13.66
C LEU A 51 -34.69 1.15 -12.34
N LEU A 52 -35.50 2.17 -12.09
CA LEU A 52 -36.40 2.25 -10.92
C LEU A 52 -37.39 1.08 -10.90
N CYS A 53 -38.01 0.75 -12.02
CA CYS A 53 -38.86 -0.43 -12.15
C CYS A 53 -38.06 -1.72 -11.88
N ASN A 54 -36.84 -1.82 -12.40
CA ASN A 54 -36.00 -3.02 -12.24
C ASN A 54 -35.55 -3.25 -10.79
N ILE A 55 -35.47 -2.20 -9.97
CA ILE A 55 -35.18 -2.32 -8.52
C ILE A 55 -36.45 -2.44 -7.66
N GLY A 56 -37.62 -2.60 -8.28
CA GLY A 56 -38.88 -2.91 -7.59
C GLY A 56 -39.79 -1.71 -7.31
N CYS A 57 -39.50 -0.52 -7.86
CA CYS A 57 -40.41 0.61 -7.72
C CYS A 57 -41.70 0.37 -8.51
N SER A 58 -42.83 0.73 -7.89
CA SER A 58 -44.11 0.80 -8.57
C SER A 58 -44.23 2.12 -9.34
N ASN A 59 -44.69 2.07 -10.58
CA ASN A 59 -44.93 3.27 -11.40
C ASN A 59 -46.29 3.87 -11.03
N GLY A 60 -46.28 5.13 -10.61
CA GLY A 60 -47.46 5.93 -10.28
C GLY A 60 -47.82 6.94 -11.38
N ALA A 61 -48.57 7.96 -11.01
CA ALA A 61 -48.89 9.06 -11.92
C ALA A 61 -47.68 9.98 -12.14
N GLU A 62 -47.66 10.67 -13.29
CA GLU A 62 -46.73 11.78 -13.56
C GLU A 62 -45.24 11.43 -13.45
N HIS A 63 -44.85 10.23 -13.90
CA HIS A 63 -43.46 9.75 -13.79
C HIS A 63 -42.93 9.67 -12.36
N THR A 64 -43.83 9.40 -11.41
CA THR A 64 -43.50 9.14 -10.01
C THR A 64 -43.33 7.65 -9.78
N PHE A 65 -42.27 7.27 -9.10
CA PHE A 65 -41.93 5.88 -8.78
C PHE A 65 -41.85 5.75 -7.27
N THR A 66 -42.54 4.77 -6.71
CA THR A 66 -42.61 4.58 -5.25
C THR A 66 -42.06 3.24 -4.83
N LEU A 67 -41.35 3.22 -3.71
CA LEU A 67 -40.84 2.01 -3.08
C LEU A 67 -41.21 1.99 -1.58
N PRO A 68 -41.76 0.89 -1.04
CA PRO A 68 -42.03 0.77 0.39
C PRO A 68 -40.77 0.93 1.25
N SER A 69 -40.93 1.45 2.46
CA SER A 69 -39.82 1.68 3.40
C SER A 69 -39.03 0.40 3.71
N GLU A 70 -39.72 -0.73 3.86
CA GLU A 70 -39.11 -2.03 4.14
C GLU A 70 -38.20 -2.49 2.98
N THR A 71 -38.69 -2.41 1.75
CA THR A 71 -37.91 -2.76 0.56
C THR A 71 -36.72 -1.82 0.39
N PHE A 72 -36.89 -0.51 0.64
CA PHE A 72 -35.77 0.43 0.59
C PHE A 72 -34.69 0.12 1.65
N ALA A 73 -35.10 -0.30 2.85
CA ALA A 73 -34.17 -0.74 3.89
C ALA A 73 -33.39 -1.99 3.47
N GLN A 74 -34.05 -2.94 2.80
CA GLN A 74 -33.38 -4.11 2.21
C GLN A 74 -32.36 -3.70 1.14
N LEU A 75 -32.70 -2.78 0.24
CA LEU A 75 -31.75 -2.26 -0.76
C LEU A 75 -30.53 -1.59 -0.09
N ALA A 76 -30.74 -0.83 1.00
CA ALA A 76 -29.65 -0.23 1.75
C ALA A 76 -28.73 -1.29 2.39
N GLN A 77 -29.30 -2.39 2.90
CA GLN A 77 -28.53 -3.51 3.44
C GLN A 77 -27.73 -4.23 2.34
N ILE A 78 -28.35 -4.53 1.20
CA ILE A 78 -27.68 -5.12 0.03
C ILE A 78 -26.50 -4.25 -0.41
N LYS A 79 -26.66 -2.92 -0.46
CA LYS A 79 -25.57 -2.00 -0.80
C LYS A 79 -24.41 -2.11 0.19
N ARG A 80 -24.69 -2.19 1.49
CA ARG A 80 -23.66 -2.34 2.54
C ARG A 80 -22.89 -3.65 2.38
N GLU A 81 -23.59 -4.76 2.20
CA GLU A 81 -22.99 -6.07 1.99
C GLU A 81 -22.17 -6.12 0.69
N ALA A 82 -22.71 -5.56 -0.40
CA ALA A 82 -22.01 -5.43 -1.67
C ALA A 82 -20.74 -4.58 -1.53
N ARG A 83 -20.78 -3.50 -0.75
CA ARG A 83 -19.63 -2.65 -0.46
C ARG A 83 -18.56 -3.41 0.32
N THR A 84 -18.94 -4.11 1.39
CA THR A 84 -18.00 -4.91 2.19
C THR A 84 -17.30 -5.95 1.33
N GLU A 85 -18.05 -6.69 0.52
CA GLU A 85 -17.51 -7.71 -0.38
C GLU A 85 -16.66 -7.11 -1.51
N TRP A 86 -17.05 -5.94 -2.03
CA TRP A 86 -16.24 -5.20 -2.99
C TRP A 86 -14.90 -4.76 -2.40
N HIS A 87 -14.89 -4.19 -1.18
CA HIS A 87 -13.65 -3.81 -0.50
C HIS A 87 -12.75 -5.01 -0.24
N ARG A 88 -13.32 -6.14 0.20
CA ARG A 88 -12.56 -7.39 0.41
C ARG A 88 -11.88 -7.85 -0.88
N ARG A 89 -12.63 -8.00 -1.97
CA ARG A 89 -12.09 -8.40 -3.29
C ARG A 89 -11.06 -7.40 -3.81
N ARG A 90 -11.34 -6.10 -3.67
CA ARG A 90 -10.40 -5.06 -4.12
C ARG A 90 -9.07 -5.11 -3.36
N GLN A 91 -9.11 -5.38 -2.05
CA GLN A 91 -7.88 -5.57 -1.27
C GLN A 91 -7.11 -6.82 -1.70
N GLU A 92 -7.80 -7.93 -2.01
CA GLU A 92 -7.16 -9.15 -2.55
C GLU A 92 -6.50 -8.91 -3.92
N GLU A 93 -7.17 -8.16 -4.81
CA GLU A 93 -6.62 -7.74 -6.10
C GLU A 93 -5.35 -6.88 -5.91
N LEU A 94 -5.41 -5.87 -5.04
CA LEU A 94 -4.27 -4.99 -4.76
C LEU A 94 -3.09 -5.74 -4.16
N LYS A 95 -3.34 -6.70 -3.25
CA LYS A 95 -2.29 -7.58 -2.70
C LYS A 95 -1.67 -8.47 -3.78
N THR A 96 -2.50 -9.04 -4.66
CA THR A 96 -2.02 -9.85 -5.79
C THR A 96 -1.17 -9.01 -6.74
N HIS A 97 -1.62 -7.79 -7.05
CA HIS A 97 -0.88 -6.84 -7.85
C HIS A 97 0.45 -6.45 -7.17
N LEU A 98 0.45 -6.15 -5.87
CA LEU A 98 1.67 -5.88 -5.12
C LEU A 98 2.69 -7.02 -5.23
N LYS A 99 2.27 -8.27 -5.01
CA LYS A 99 3.15 -9.45 -5.15
C LYS A 99 3.74 -9.56 -6.55
N LYS A 100 2.93 -9.32 -7.59
CA LYS A 100 3.39 -9.30 -8.99
C LYS A 100 4.42 -8.18 -9.23
N THR A 101 4.10 -6.96 -8.81
CA THR A 101 4.96 -5.77 -8.94
C THR A 101 6.30 -5.95 -8.21
N LEU A 102 6.29 -6.56 -7.02
CA LEU A 102 7.50 -6.90 -6.27
C LEU A 102 8.39 -7.89 -7.02
N ALA A 103 7.81 -8.84 -7.78
CA ALA A 103 8.56 -9.78 -8.59
C ALA A 103 9.13 -9.12 -9.86
N GLU A 104 8.32 -8.32 -10.56
CA GLU A 104 8.65 -7.77 -11.88
C GLU A 104 9.60 -6.57 -11.85
N ILE A 105 9.48 -5.69 -10.86
CA ILE A 105 10.35 -4.51 -10.77
C ILE A 105 11.74 -4.95 -10.35
N HIS A 106 12.78 -4.45 -11.01
CA HIS A 106 14.17 -4.76 -10.71
C HIS A 106 14.95 -3.48 -10.38
N PRO A 107 16.07 -3.58 -9.61
CA PRO A 107 16.93 -2.44 -9.33
C PRO A 107 17.47 -1.79 -10.60
N LEU A 108 17.46 -0.45 -10.63
CA LEU A 108 18.04 0.34 -11.71
C LEU A 108 19.50 0.65 -11.36
N SER A 109 20.36 -0.35 -11.53
CA SER A 109 21.77 -0.36 -11.06
C SER A 109 22.62 0.77 -11.64
N ASP A 110 22.30 1.27 -12.84
CA ASP A 110 23.14 2.22 -13.60
C ASP A 110 22.68 3.69 -13.46
N LEU A 111 21.85 4.01 -12.46
CA LEU A 111 21.42 5.40 -12.25
C LEU A 111 22.54 6.26 -11.67
N THR A 112 22.85 7.35 -12.38
CA THR A 112 23.63 8.45 -11.81
C THR A 112 22.87 9.11 -10.64
N GLN A 113 23.60 9.76 -9.72
CA GLN A 113 22.98 10.48 -8.60
C GLN A 113 21.98 11.55 -9.07
N THR A 114 22.30 12.27 -10.16
CA THR A 114 21.41 13.29 -10.74
C THR A 114 20.11 12.67 -11.26
N GLN A 115 20.19 11.55 -12.00
CA GLN A 115 19.00 10.85 -12.49
C GLN A 115 18.16 10.30 -11.34
N ARG A 116 18.81 9.70 -10.33
CA ARG A 116 18.13 9.20 -9.12
C ARG A 116 17.34 10.33 -8.45
N LEU A 117 17.95 11.49 -8.23
CA LEU A 117 17.27 12.64 -7.61
C LEU A 117 16.13 13.18 -8.48
N ALA A 118 16.27 13.19 -9.81
CA ALA A 118 15.20 13.61 -10.71
C ALA A 118 13.96 12.70 -10.58
N LEU A 119 14.15 11.37 -10.61
CA LEU A 119 13.07 10.39 -10.46
C LEU A 119 12.39 10.48 -9.09
N ILE A 120 13.15 10.76 -8.03
CA ILE A 120 12.60 10.97 -6.68
C ILE A 120 11.75 12.23 -6.64
N LYS A 121 12.19 13.33 -7.26
CA LYS A 121 11.39 14.57 -7.34
C LYS A 121 10.12 14.38 -8.16
N GLU A 122 10.18 13.61 -9.24
CA GLU A 122 9.02 13.23 -10.04
C GLU A 122 8.00 12.47 -9.19
N PHE A 123 8.46 11.42 -8.49
CA PHE A 123 7.64 10.65 -7.54
C PHE A 123 6.99 11.56 -6.49
N VAL A 124 7.78 12.41 -5.82
CA VAL A 124 7.26 13.32 -4.78
C VAL A 124 6.23 14.29 -5.37
N ASN A 125 6.46 14.83 -6.56
CA ASN A 125 5.51 15.75 -7.18
C ASN A 125 4.19 15.09 -7.53
N ALA A 126 4.21 13.83 -7.97
CA ALA A 126 3.01 13.06 -8.27
C ALA A 126 2.21 12.68 -7.01
N HIS A 127 2.88 12.37 -5.90
CA HIS A 127 2.24 11.74 -4.73
C HIS A 127 2.15 12.61 -3.47
N LYS A 128 2.78 13.79 -3.40
CA LYS A 128 2.79 14.62 -2.18
C LYS A 128 1.42 15.13 -1.73
N THR A 129 0.44 15.23 -2.62
CA THR A 129 -0.92 15.69 -2.32
C THR A 129 -1.89 14.53 -2.07
N ASP A 130 -1.44 13.30 -2.27
CA ASP A 130 -2.26 12.11 -2.07
C ASP A 130 -2.22 11.71 -0.59
N LEU A 131 -3.40 11.71 0.05
CA LEU A 131 -3.55 11.37 1.46
C LEU A 131 -3.08 9.94 1.75
N GLY A 132 -3.28 9.00 0.82
CA GLY A 132 -2.83 7.62 0.98
C GLY A 132 -1.31 7.45 0.89
N SER A 133 -0.60 8.40 0.28
CA SER A 133 0.86 8.40 0.18
C SER A 133 1.57 8.99 1.40
N VAL A 134 0.85 9.72 2.26
CA VAL A 134 1.44 10.41 3.42
C VAL A 134 2.17 9.44 4.37
N PRO A 135 1.60 8.29 4.77
CA PRO A 135 2.29 7.34 5.64
C PRO A 135 3.56 6.76 5.01
N PHE A 136 3.53 6.46 3.72
CA PHE A 136 4.69 5.96 2.97
C PHE A 136 5.83 6.98 2.93
N ILE A 137 5.53 8.23 2.54
CA ILE A 137 6.53 9.30 2.43
C ILE A 137 7.13 9.63 3.81
N SER A 138 6.29 9.63 4.86
CA SER A 138 6.74 9.85 6.23
C SER A 138 7.67 8.74 6.72
N GLY A 139 7.30 7.47 6.49
CA GLY A 139 8.13 6.32 6.85
C GLY A 139 9.47 6.31 6.12
N LEU A 140 9.48 6.59 4.82
CA LEU A 140 10.71 6.73 4.05
C LEU A 140 11.60 7.86 4.62
N ARG A 141 11.02 9.02 4.93
CA ARG A 141 11.75 10.14 5.55
C ARG A 141 12.36 9.72 6.89
N GLY A 142 11.61 8.98 7.71
CA GLY A 142 12.05 8.42 8.97
C GLY A 142 13.23 7.48 8.83
N LEU A 143 13.12 6.53 7.90
CA LEU A 143 14.19 5.58 7.56
C LEU A 143 15.48 6.29 7.15
N LEU A 144 15.40 7.29 6.26
CA LEU A 144 16.57 8.04 5.79
C LEU A 144 17.24 8.82 6.93
N LYS A 145 16.44 9.46 7.80
CA LYS A 145 16.97 10.13 9.01
C LYS A 145 17.65 9.14 9.95
N TYR A 146 17.04 7.97 10.17
CA TYR A 146 17.62 6.92 11.00
C TYR A 146 18.95 6.42 10.44
N GLN A 147 19.03 6.17 9.13
CA GLN A 147 20.26 5.74 8.46
C GLN A 147 21.38 6.77 8.58
N LEU A 148 21.07 8.08 8.54
CA LEU A 148 22.06 9.14 8.73
C LEU A 148 22.58 9.23 10.17
N ALA A 149 21.74 8.91 11.15
CA ALA A 149 22.11 8.86 12.56
C ALA A 149 22.98 7.64 12.89
N HIS A 150 22.70 6.48 12.27
CA HIS A 150 23.36 5.20 12.54
C HIS A 150 24.28 4.80 11.37
N LYS A 151 25.40 5.49 11.21
CA LYS A 151 26.30 5.34 10.05
C LYS A 151 26.95 3.96 9.95
N ASP A 152 27.21 3.30 11.07
CA ASP A 152 27.86 1.98 11.13
C ASP A 152 26.87 0.83 10.94
N ARG A 153 25.58 1.14 10.79
CA ARG A 153 24.49 0.18 10.67
C ARG A 153 23.73 0.41 9.37
N LEU A 154 23.00 -0.61 8.95
CA LEU A 154 22.11 -0.57 7.80
C LEU A 154 20.68 -0.61 8.33
N ALA A 155 19.93 0.44 8.03
CA ALA A 155 18.57 0.57 8.52
C ALA A 155 17.63 -0.39 7.79
N GLU A 156 16.69 -0.93 8.53
CA GLU A 156 15.63 -1.80 8.04
C GLU A 156 14.27 -1.20 8.42
N TRP A 157 13.33 -1.27 7.49
CA TRP A 157 12.00 -0.72 7.63
C TRP A 157 10.97 -1.83 7.47
N SER A 158 10.26 -2.13 8.55
CA SER A 158 9.05 -2.95 8.49
C SER A 158 7.89 -2.06 8.04
N LEU A 159 7.46 -2.29 6.79
CA LEU A 159 6.43 -1.55 6.10
C LEU A 159 5.20 -2.44 5.93
N SER A 160 4.06 -2.02 6.49
CA SER A 160 2.79 -2.70 6.27
C SER A 160 2.40 -2.70 4.80
N GLU A 161 1.98 -3.85 4.26
CA GLU A 161 1.41 -3.96 2.91
C GLU A 161 0.22 -3.03 2.75
N TYR A 162 -0.56 -2.81 3.82
CA TYR A 162 -1.68 -1.88 3.81
C TYR A 162 -1.28 -0.47 3.36
N ILE A 163 -0.11 0.03 3.78
CA ILE A 163 0.38 1.35 3.36
C ILE A 163 0.63 1.39 1.84
N LEU A 164 1.12 0.28 1.27
CA LEU A 164 1.34 0.17 -0.17
C LEU A 164 0.02 0.03 -0.94
N THR A 165 -0.99 -0.62 -0.36
CA THR A 165 -2.29 -0.88 -1.00
C THR A 165 -3.39 0.13 -0.65
N GLN A 166 -3.07 1.26 0.00
CA GLN A 166 -4.09 2.29 0.30
C GLN A 166 -4.64 2.98 -0.96
N ASN A 167 -3.83 3.03 -2.01
CA ASN A 167 -4.14 3.72 -3.26
C ASN A 167 -4.42 2.72 -4.39
N ASN A 168 -4.30 3.17 -5.64
CA ASN A 168 -4.49 2.37 -6.83
C ASN A 168 -3.22 1.55 -7.19
N GLU A 169 -3.36 0.72 -8.22
CA GLU A 169 -2.27 -0.10 -8.77
C GLU A 169 -1.07 0.74 -9.22
N GLU A 170 -1.32 1.89 -9.87
CA GLU A 170 -0.26 2.81 -10.31
C GLU A 170 0.59 3.31 -9.13
N ALA A 171 -0.03 3.62 -7.99
CA ALA A 171 0.69 4.02 -6.79
C ALA A 171 1.53 2.87 -6.22
N ILE A 172 1.02 1.63 -6.23
CA ILE A 172 1.80 0.44 -5.82
C ILE A 172 3.08 0.32 -6.67
N GLU A 173 2.94 0.41 -8.00
CA GLU A 173 4.08 0.38 -8.92
C GLU A 173 5.07 1.51 -8.63
N ALA A 174 4.59 2.72 -8.40
CA ALA A 174 5.43 3.87 -8.08
C ALA A 174 6.20 3.68 -6.76
N TYR A 175 5.55 3.16 -5.72
CA TYR A 175 6.18 2.88 -4.42
C TYR A 175 7.27 1.83 -4.55
N VAL A 176 6.95 0.69 -5.17
CA VAL A 176 7.91 -0.41 -5.35
C VAL A 176 9.06 0.04 -6.26
N ARG A 177 8.78 0.79 -7.33
CA ARG A 177 9.80 1.38 -8.21
C ARG A 177 10.72 2.33 -7.44
N LEU A 178 10.19 3.12 -6.51
CA LEU A 178 11.01 3.98 -5.67
C LEU A 178 11.94 3.17 -4.77
N LEU A 179 11.40 2.23 -4.01
CA LEU A 179 12.19 1.44 -3.05
C LEU A 179 13.18 0.52 -3.75
N LYS A 180 12.69 -0.37 -4.62
CA LYS A 180 13.50 -1.41 -5.26
C LYS A 180 14.26 -0.90 -6.47
N GLY A 181 13.62 -0.09 -7.31
CA GLY A 181 14.21 0.41 -8.56
C GLY A 181 15.21 1.55 -8.35
N ILE A 182 14.75 2.65 -7.74
CA ILE A 182 15.48 3.92 -7.70
C ILE A 182 16.48 3.97 -6.52
N LEU A 183 16.03 3.55 -5.34
CA LEU A 183 16.86 3.52 -4.11
C LEU A 183 17.69 2.23 -4.00
N CYS A 184 17.36 1.20 -4.80
CA CYS A 184 17.96 -0.13 -4.76
C CYS A 184 17.93 -0.75 -3.36
N MET A 185 16.84 -0.54 -2.63
CA MET A 185 16.60 -1.21 -1.36
C MET A 185 16.35 -2.70 -1.58
N GLN A 186 16.75 -3.50 -0.59
CA GLN A 186 16.57 -4.94 -0.60
C GLN A 186 15.30 -5.31 0.15
N LEU A 187 14.42 -6.08 -0.49
CA LEU A 187 13.34 -6.74 0.21
C LEU A 187 13.90 -7.99 0.89
N VAL A 188 13.74 -8.08 2.21
CA VAL A 188 14.23 -9.18 3.04
C VAL A 188 13.05 -10.09 3.36
N TYR A 189 13.12 -11.35 2.89
CA TYR A 189 12.19 -12.39 3.31
C TYR A 189 12.76 -13.05 4.57
N GLN A 190 12.00 -13.05 5.66
CA GLN A 190 12.33 -13.83 6.84
C GLN A 190 11.93 -15.28 6.58
N ASP A 191 12.72 -16.04 5.79
CA ASP A 191 12.68 -17.50 5.77
C ASP A 191 13.91 -18.05 5.03
N GLU A 192 14.89 -18.47 5.82
CA GLU A 192 15.82 -19.60 5.62
C GLU A 192 16.79 -19.62 6.81
N ILE A 193 16.25 -19.81 8.02
CA ILE A 193 17.02 -20.38 9.12
C ILE A 193 16.53 -21.81 9.27
N GLU A 194 17.27 -22.74 8.67
CA GLU A 194 17.23 -24.16 9.00
C GLU A 194 17.60 -24.36 10.47
N THR A 195 16.69 -24.12 11.41
CA THR A 195 16.78 -24.75 12.73
C THR A 195 15.39 -25.00 13.28
N ASN A 196 15.16 -26.27 13.63
CA ASN A 196 14.06 -26.80 14.40
C ASN A 196 13.56 -25.84 15.50
N GLU A 197 12.24 -25.83 15.67
CA GLU A 197 11.50 -25.35 16.85
C GLU A 197 11.35 -23.83 17.00
N SER A 198 10.28 -23.33 16.40
CA SER A 198 9.20 -22.51 17.02
C SER A 198 8.73 -21.44 16.05
N ILE A 199 7.80 -21.87 15.20
CA ILE A 199 6.94 -21.00 14.44
C ILE A 199 6.02 -20.30 15.45
N VAL A 200 6.40 -19.11 15.89
CA VAL A 200 5.41 -18.14 16.38
C VAL A 200 4.96 -17.35 15.15
N ILE A 201 4.13 -18.01 14.34
CA ILE A 201 3.12 -17.26 13.59
C ILE A 201 2.17 -16.81 14.70
N ASP A 202 2.29 -15.56 15.07
CA ASP A 202 1.31 -14.92 15.91
C ASP A 202 0.05 -14.78 15.04
N ILE A 203 -0.88 -15.74 15.19
CA ILE A 203 -2.15 -15.82 14.47
C ILE A 203 -3.14 -14.86 15.16
N GLU A 204 -2.77 -13.58 15.23
CA GLU A 204 -3.65 -12.51 15.73
C GLU A 204 -3.65 -11.36 14.72
N GLU A 205 -4.48 -11.43 13.67
CA GLU A 205 -4.79 -10.24 12.84
C GLU A 205 -3.59 -9.53 12.16
N HIS A 206 -2.53 -10.28 11.83
CA HIS A 206 -1.27 -9.68 11.38
C HIS A 206 -1.38 -9.03 10.01
N GLN A 207 -1.32 -7.70 10.01
CA GLN A 207 -0.99 -6.91 8.82
C GLN A 207 0.28 -7.51 8.20
N GLU A 208 0.19 -8.07 6.99
CA GLU A 208 1.35 -8.55 6.24
C GLU A 208 2.36 -7.39 6.15
N THR A 209 3.54 -7.56 6.73
CA THR A 209 4.59 -6.52 6.74
C THR A 209 5.76 -6.96 5.89
N LEU A 210 6.25 -6.06 5.05
CA LEU A 210 7.43 -6.24 4.22
C LEU A 210 8.64 -5.59 4.89
N LEU A 211 9.75 -6.32 5.02
CA LEU A 211 10.99 -5.79 5.59
C LEU A 211 11.90 -5.27 4.48
N TRP A 212 12.12 -3.95 4.46
CA TRP A 212 12.95 -3.27 3.48
C TRP A 212 14.27 -2.84 4.09
N ARG A 213 15.37 -3.38 3.59
CA ARG A 213 16.73 -3.02 4.00
C ARG A 213 17.32 -1.94 3.10
N MET A 214 17.93 -0.96 3.72
CA MET A 214 18.56 0.17 3.04
C MET A 214 19.70 -0.28 2.10
N ASN A 215 19.93 0.46 1.04
CA ASN A 215 21.05 0.18 0.13
C ASN A 215 22.41 0.55 0.77
N PRO A 216 23.33 -0.40 0.98
CA PRO A 216 24.62 -0.13 1.60
C PRO A 216 25.52 0.80 0.79
N ASN A 217 25.32 0.84 -0.54
CA ASN A 217 26.10 1.65 -1.48
C ASN A 217 25.61 3.10 -1.58
N LEU A 218 24.48 3.43 -0.95
CA LEU A 218 23.97 4.81 -0.97
C LEU A 218 24.76 5.67 0.02
N SER A 219 25.49 6.66 -0.52
CA SER A 219 26.31 7.55 0.31
C SER A 219 25.44 8.43 1.22
N ASN A 220 25.99 8.83 2.37
CA ASN A 220 25.33 9.77 3.27
C ASN A 220 25.03 11.13 2.60
N GLY A 221 25.85 11.55 1.62
CA GLY A 221 25.58 12.73 0.80
C GLY A 221 24.31 12.55 -0.01
N ALA A 222 24.21 11.46 -0.77
CA ALA A 222 23.02 11.14 -1.55
C ALA A 222 21.77 11.00 -0.67
N ILE A 223 21.87 10.37 0.51
CA ILE A 223 20.74 10.26 1.45
C ILE A 223 20.24 11.65 1.88
N ARG A 224 21.13 12.61 2.15
CA ARG A 224 20.73 13.98 2.49
C ARG A 224 20.02 14.67 1.32
N ASP A 225 20.55 14.56 0.10
CA ASP A 225 19.92 15.17 -1.08
C ASP A 225 18.51 14.63 -1.33
N ILE A 226 18.32 13.33 -1.11
CA ILE A 226 17.02 12.68 -1.19
C ILE A 226 16.11 13.22 -0.09
N LEU A 227 16.59 13.27 1.15
CA LEU A 227 15.83 13.76 2.30
C LEU A 227 15.36 15.22 2.13
N TYR A 228 16.16 16.06 1.47
CA TYR A 228 15.79 17.44 1.12
C TYR A 228 14.72 17.51 0.01
N SER A 229 14.59 16.47 -0.81
CA SER A 229 13.58 16.39 -1.86
C SER A 229 12.22 15.90 -1.35
N LEU A 230 12.18 15.24 -0.19
CA LEU A 230 10.95 14.78 0.45
C LEU A 230 10.25 15.93 1.22
N PRO A 231 8.91 15.98 1.24
CA PRO A 231 8.18 16.98 2.01
C PRO A 231 8.49 16.84 3.51
N SER A 232 8.51 17.99 4.20
CA SER A 232 8.66 18.00 5.66
C SER A 232 7.31 17.70 6.29
N SER A 233 6.97 16.42 6.43
CA SER A 233 5.78 15.98 7.15
C SER A 233 6.02 15.95 8.66
N SER A 234 5.03 16.39 9.43
CA SER A 234 4.97 16.36 10.91
C SER A 234 4.12 15.18 11.41
N VAL A 235 4.21 14.03 10.76
CA VAL A 235 3.37 12.87 11.11
C VAL A 235 4.10 12.05 12.16
N ASP A 236 3.35 11.64 13.20
CA ASP A 236 3.83 10.84 14.32
C ASP A 236 4.65 9.62 13.88
N ASN A 237 5.79 9.41 14.55
CA ASN A 237 6.72 8.30 14.31
C ASN A 237 6.13 6.91 14.64
N THR A 238 4.83 6.81 14.93
CA THR A 238 4.18 5.59 15.40
C THR A 238 3.76 4.65 14.28
N SER A 239 3.76 5.09 13.02
CA SER A 239 3.22 4.32 11.88
C SER A 239 4.23 3.42 11.16
N TYR A 240 5.49 3.36 11.62
CA TYR A 240 6.51 2.51 11.01
C TYR A 240 7.51 1.99 12.05
N ARG A 241 7.92 0.72 11.90
CA ARG A 241 8.93 0.10 12.76
C ARG A 241 10.28 0.10 12.04
N LEU A 242 11.29 0.63 12.71
CA LEU A 242 12.68 0.63 12.24
C LEU A 242 13.51 -0.34 13.08
N SER A 243 14.33 -1.12 12.41
CA SER A 243 15.39 -1.93 13.01
C SER A 243 16.69 -1.69 12.26
N ASP A 244 17.76 -2.34 12.67
CA ASP A 244 19.04 -2.22 11.99
C ASP A 244 19.95 -3.42 12.18
N ILE A 245 20.76 -3.66 11.16
CA ILE A 245 21.82 -4.67 11.19
C ILE A 245 23.20 -4.00 11.14
N PRO A 246 24.25 -4.61 11.70
CA PRO A 246 25.61 -4.14 11.47
C PRO A 246 25.90 -4.10 9.97
N ARG A 247 26.56 -3.04 9.48
CA ARG A 247 27.12 -3.10 8.12
C ARG A 247 28.16 -4.22 8.12
N GLN A 248 28.01 -5.22 7.25
CA GLN A 248 29.08 -6.17 7.00
C GLN A 248 30.28 -5.35 6.52
N LYS A 249 31.29 -5.22 7.37
CA LYS A 249 32.61 -4.80 6.91
C LYS A 249 33.03 -5.91 5.96
N GLU A 250 33.27 -5.59 4.69
CA GLU A 250 34.09 -6.45 3.86
C GLU A 250 35.35 -6.70 4.68
N GLN A 251 35.53 -7.93 5.18
CA GLN A 251 36.77 -8.30 5.85
C GLN A 251 37.85 -7.99 4.84
N SER A 252 38.70 -7.01 5.14
CA SER A 252 39.77 -6.70 4.21
C SER A 252 40.62 -7.96 4.07
N VAL A 253 41.07 -8.26 2.85
CA VAL A 253 41.98 -9.41 2.62
C VAL A 253 43.17 -9.35 3.59
N LEU A 254 43.58 -8.14 4.00
CA LEU A 254 44.56 -7.90 5.06
C LEU A 254 44.12 -8.35 6.44
N GLU A 255 42.89 -8.07 6.88
CA GLU A 255 42.35 -8.57 8.16
C GLU A 255 42.21 -10.09 8.16
N TRP A 256 41.83 -10.69 7.03
CA TRP A 256 41.80 -12.14 6.86
C TRP A 256 43.21 -12.74 6.89
N ILE A 257 44.18 -12.14 6.19
CA ILE A 257 45.60 -12.52 6.23
C ILE A 257 46.16 -12.38 7.64
N ILE A 258 45.85 -11.28 8.34
CA ILE A 258 46.30 -11.06 9.72
C ILE A 258 45.70 -12.10 10.64
N GLN A 259 44.40 -12.39 10.55
CA GLN A 259 43.76 -13.45 11.33
C GLN A 259 44.39 -14.81 11.07
N TRP A 260 44.63 -15.14 9.80
CA TRP A 260 45.29 -16.38 9.40
C TRP A 260 46.73 -16.45 9.95
N LEU A 261 47.51 -15.37 9.83
CA LEU A 261 48.86 -15.28 10.39
C LEU A 261 48.86 -15.39 11.92
N THR A 262 47.96 -14.72 12.64
CA THR A 262 47.85 -14.87 14.10
C THR A 262 47.45 -16.29 14.50
N HIS A 263 46.63 -16.97 13.69
CA HIS A 263 46.22 -18.34 13.97
C HIS A 263 47.31 -19.37 13.63
N CYS A 264 48.16 -19.10 12.62
CA CYS A 264 49.32 -19.93 12.31
C CYS A 264 50.49 -19.68 13.28
N LEU A 265 50.66 -18.45 13.77
CA LEU A 265 51.73 -18.07 14.69
C LEU A 265 51.37 -18.34 16.16
N SER A 266 50.11 -18.65 16.48
CA SER A 266 49.70 -19.05 17.85
C SER A 266 50.32 -20.38 18.32
N PHE A 267 50.96 -21.13 17.43
CA PHE A 267 51.73 -22.33 17.76
C PHE A 267 53.19 -22.06 18.14
N LEU A 268 53.69 -20.83 18.00
CA LEU A 268 55.04 -20.49 18.42
C LEU A 268 55.06 -20.23 19.93
N PRO A 269 55.90 -20.96 20.70
CA PRO A 269 56.01 -20.73 22.14
C PRO A 269 56.52 -19.32 22.40
N GLN A 270 55.84 -18.59 23.30
CA GLN A 270 56.32 -17.29 23.78
C GLN A 270 57.70 -17.46 24.41
N ILE A 271 58.74 -17.00 23.71
CA ILE A 271 60.08 -16.91 24.27
C ILE A 271 60.03 -15.79 25.32
N LYS A 272 60.01 -16.19 26.60
CA LYS A 272 60.19 -15.26 27.73
C LYS A 272 61.64 -14.79 27.70
N THR A 273 61.85 -13.52 27.37
CA THR A 273 63.04 -12.75 27.74
C THR A 273 62.88 -12.19 29.14
#